data_AF-X1UVH8-F1
#
_entry.id   AF-X1UVH8-F1
#
_cell.length_a   1.000
_cell.length_b   1.000
_cell.length_c   1.000
_cell.angle_alpha   90.00
_cell.angle_beta   90.00
_cell.angle_gamma   90.00
#
_symmetry.space_group_name_H-M   'P 1'
#
loop_
_entity.id
_entity.type
_entity.pdbx_description
1 polymer ?
#
loop_
_entity_poly.entity_id
_entity_poly.type
_entity_poly.pdbx_seq_one_letter_code
_entity_poly.pdbx_strand_id
1 'polypeptide(L)' 'SEEILVTLRQISRAMSIYSKSLDKHYGLTSPQLFILHELFQSDQIAIGEIARKISLSQATVTDIIDRL' A
#
# COMPACT_ATOMS: atom_id res chain seq x y z
N SER A 1 -24.23 9.49 -11.46
CA SER A 1 -22.97 9.91 -10.79
C SER A 1 -22.88 9.49 -9.33
N GLU A 2 -23.99 9.53 -8.56
CA GLU A 2 -24.00 9.12 -7.14
C GLU A 2 -23.65 7.63 -6.92
N GLU A 3 -24.21 6.74 -7.75
CA GLU A 3 -23.94 5.29 -7.67
C GLU A 3 -22.45 4.96 -7.79
N ILE A 4 -21.72 5.63 -8.69
CA ILE A 4 -20.27 5.44 -8.86
C ILE A 4 -19.51 5.73 -7.55
N LEU A 5 -19.87 6.82 -6.87
CA LEU A 5 -19.23 7.19 -5.59
C LEU A 5 -19.59 6.22 -4.48
N VAL A 6 -20.81 5.68 -4.47
CA VAL A 6 -21.22 4.63 -3.53
C VAL A 6 -20.40 3.37 -3.75
N THR A 7 -20.26 2.92 -5.00
CA THR A 7 -19.46 1.73 -5.35
C THR A 7 -17.99 1.91 -5.00
N LEU A 8 -17.39 3.07 -5.28
CA LEU A 8 -16.00 3.36 -4.90
C LEU A 8 -15.79 3.31 -3.39
N ARG A 9 -16.74 3.84 -2.59
CA ARG A 9 -16.66 3.74 -1.12
C ARG A 9 -16.75 2.31 -0.63
N GLN A 10 -17.59 1.47 -1.25
CA GLN A 10 -17.69 0.05 -0.90
C GLN A 10 -16.38 -0.68 -1.20
N ILE A 11 -15.76 -0.41 -2.35
CA ILE A 11 -14.43 -0.96 -2.69
C ILE A 11 -13.38 -0.51 -1.67
N SER A 12 -13.27 0.79 -1.38
CA SER A 12 -12.32 1.31 -0.39
C SER A 12 -12.54 0.70 1.00
N ARG A 13 -13.80 0.46 1.38
CA ARG A 13 -14.14 -0.19 2.65
C ARG A 13 -13.71 -1.65 2.67
N ALA A 14 -13.96 -2.40 1.61
CA ALA A 14 -13.53 -3.79 1.48
C ALA A 14 -11.99 -3.89 1.56
N MET A 15 -11.27 -3.01 0.85
CA MET A 15 -9.81 -2.91 0.93
C MET A 15 -9.33 -2.60 2.35
N SER A 16 -9.96 -1.66 3.05
CA SER A 16 -9.62 -1.32 4.43
C SER A 16 -9.84 -2.49 5.40
N ILE A 17 -10.94 -3.23 5.25
CA ILE A 17 -11.21 -4.43 6.08
C ILE A 17 -10.15 -5.50 5.81
N TYR A 18 -9.83 -5.76 4.54
CA TYR A 18 -8.81 -6.73 4.16
C TYR A 18 -7.43 -6.34 4.69
N SER A 19 -7.04 -5.07 4.56
CA SER A 19 -5.78 -4.56 5.13
C SER A 19 -5.70 -4.76 6.64
N LYS A 20 -6.78 -4.56 7.39
CA LYS A 20 -6.79 -4.81 8.84
C LYS A 20 -6.61 -6.28 9.18
N SER A 21 -7.14 -7.16 8.34
CA SER A 21 -6.92 -8.60 8.50
C SER A 21 -5.45 -8.95 8.29
N LEU A 22 -4.81 -8.40 7.26
CA LEU A 22 -3.40 -8.63 6.98
C LEU A 22 -2.50 -8.14 8.12
N ASP A 23 -2.76 -6.96 8.66
CA ASP A 23 -2.07 -6.43 9.83
C ASP A 23 -2.20 -7.38 11.04
N LYS A 24 -3.41 -7.84 11.32
CA LYS A 24 -3.66 -8.75 12.45
C LYS A 24 -2.97 -10.11 12.30
N HIS A 25 -2.90 -10.66 11.10
CA HIS A 25 -2.37 -12.02 10.89
C HIS A 25 -0.87 -12.05 10.58
N TYR A 26 -0.34 -10.99 9.96
CA TYR A 26 1.04 -10.94 9.46
C TYR A 26 1.85 -9.78 10.04
N GLY A 27 1.23 -8.86 10.79
CA GLY A 27 1.91 -7.66 11.31
C GLY A 27 2.26 -6.65 10.22
N LEU A 28 1.61 -6.73 9.05
CA LEU A 28 1.91 -5.89 7.89
C LEU A 28 0.80 -4.87 7.64
N THR A 29 1.18 -3.60 7.64
CA THR A 29 0.32 -2.51 7.19
C THR A 29 0.17 -2.49 5.67
N SER A 30 -0.89 -1.82 5.16
CA SER A 30 -1.10 -1.65 3.72
C SER A 30 0.15 -1.12 2.98
N PRO A 31 0.80 -0.02 3.41
CA PRO A 31 2.00 0.48 2.75
C PRO A 31 3.14 -0.54 2.69
N GLN A 32 3.39 -1.27 3.78
CA GLN A 32 4.43 -2.31 3.82
C GLN A 32 4.16 -3.42 2.79
N LEU A 33 2.90 -3.87 2.69
CA LEU A 33 2.53 -4.92 1.74
C LEU A 33 2.68 -4.46 0.28
N PHE A 34 2.29 -3.22 -0.03
CA PHE A 34 2.51 -2.66 -1.37
C PHE A 34 3.99 -2.52 -1.71
N ILE A 35 4.82 -2.05 -0.76
CA ILE A 35 6.27 -1.96 -0.94
C ILE A 35 6.88 -3.32 -1.23
N LEU A 36 6.56 -4.35 -0.42
CA LEU A 36 7.04 -5.72 -0.63
C LEU A 36 6.60 -6.27 -2.00
N HIS A 37 5.38 -5.96 -2.45
CA HIS A 37 4.91 -6.37 -3.77
C HIS A 37 5.70 -5.71 -4.90
N GLU A 38 5.95 -4.40 -4.82
CA GLU A 38 6.73 -3.66 -5.83
C GLU A 38 8.17 -4.15 -5.91
N LEU A 39 8.80 -4.43 -4.77
CA LEU A 39 10.14 -5.02 -4.67
C LEU A 39 10.19 -6.44 -5.23
N PHE A 40 9.11 -7.21 -5.10
CA PHE A 40 9.03 -8.56 -5.66
C PHE A 40 8.83 -8.56 -7.19
N GLN A 41 8.10 -7.58 -7.74
CA GLN A 41 7.77 -7.53 -9.17
C GLN A 41 8.87 -6.90 -10.03
N SER A 42 9.82 -6.18 -9.43
CA SER A 42 10.83 -5.40 -10.16
C SER A 42 12.24 -5.80 -9.73
N ASP A 43 13.12 -6.12 -10.66
CA ASP A 43 14.54 -6.42 -10.35
C ASP A 43 15.24 -5.23 -9.68
N GLN A 44 14.98 -4.02 -10.18
CA GLN A 44 15.43 -2.76 -9.60
C GLN A 44 14.34 -1.72 -9.75
N ILE A 45 14.07 -0.96 -8.69
CA ILE A 45 13.10 0.13 -8.69
C ILE A 45 13.64 1.27 -7.82
N ALA A 46 13.50 2.51 -8.28
CA ALA A 46 13.93 3.66 -7.49
C ALA A 46 12.94 3.92 -6.35
N ILE A 47 13.43 4.30 -5.17
CA ILE A 47 12.58 4.62 -4.00
C ILE A 47 11.55 5.70 -4.34
N GLY A 48 11.95 6.71 -5.12
CA GLY A 48 11.03 7.76 -5.58
C GLY A 48 9.89 7.25 -6.48
N GLU A 49 10.09 6.14 -7.20
CA GLU A 49 9.03 5.50 -7.98
C GLU A 49 8.04 4.77 -7.10
N ILE A 50 8.53 4.01 -6.10
CA ILE A 50 7.67 3.37 -5.10
C ILE A 50 6.82 4.45 -4.41
N ALA A 51 7.44 5.53 -3.94
CA ALA A 51 6.77 6.64 -3.27
C ALA A 51 5.64 7.24 -4.11
N ARG A 52 5.86 7.46 -5.42
CA ARG A 52 4.82 7.92 -6.35
C ARG A 52 3.69 6.90 -6.52
N LYS A 53 4.00 5.61 -6.69
CA LYS A 53 3.00 4.56 -6.88
C LYS A 53 2.06 4.42 -5.69
N ILE A 54 2.57 4.59 -4.47
CA ILE A 54 1.78 4.42 -3.24
C ILE A 54 1.33 5.75 -2.60
N SER A 55 1.55 6.88 -3.29
CA SER A 55 1.16 8.22 -2.83
C SER A 55 1.72 8.60 -1.44
N LEU A 56 2.95 8.20 -1.15
CA LEU A 56 3.66 8.56 0.09
C LEU A 56 4.87 9.43 -0.19
N SER A 57 5.38 10.10 0.85
CA SER A 57 6.65 10.81 0.74
C SER A 57 7.80 9.81 0.59
N GLN A 58 8.85 10.20 -0.14
CA GLN A 58 10.04 9.37 -0.28
C GLN A 58 10.65 9.02 1.09
N ALA A 59 10.69 9.99 2.03
CA ALA A 59 11.18 9.76 3.38
C ALA A 59 10.38 8.67 4.12
N THR A 60 9.05 8.72 4.05
CA THR A 60 8.19 7.69 4.65
C THR A 60 8.43 6.30 4.04
N VAL A 61 8.65 6.23 2.72
CA VAL A 61 8.96 4.96 2.05
C VAL A 61 10.33 4.43 2.48
N THR A 62 11.36 5.28 2.53
CA THR A 62 12.68 4.93 3.05
C THR A 62 12.57 4.38 4.47
N ASP A 63 11.90 5.11 5.37
CA ASP A 63 11.71 4.69 6.77
C ASP A 63 11.02 3.32 6.88
N ILE A 64 10.07 3.01 5.98
CA ILE A 64 9.39 1.72 5.96
C ILE A 64 10.36 0.63 5.48
N ILE A 65 11.06 0.87 4.36
CA ILE A 65 12.02 -0.10 3.79
C ILE A 65 13.14 -0.41 4.78
N ASP A 66 13.68 0.59 5.48
CA ASP A 66 14.77 0.40 6.45
C ASP A 66 14.37 -0.49 7.65
N ARG A 67 13.07 -0.64 7.91
CA ARG A 67 12.53 -1.48 9.00
C ARG A 67 12.01 -2.84 8.53
N LEU A 68 11.84 -3.04 7.22
CA LEU A 68 11.42 -4.31 6.62
C LEU A 68 12.62 -5.26 6.50
#